data_AF-A0A1G4JAJ2-F1
#
_entry.id   AF-A0A1G4JAJ2-F1
#
_cell.length_a   1.000
_cell.length_b   1.000
_cell.length_c   1.000
_cell.angle_alpha   90.00
_cell.angle_beta   90.00
_cell.angle_gamma   90.00
#
_symmetry.space_group_name_H-M   'P 1'
#
loop_
_entity.id
_entity.type
_entity.pdbx_description
1 polymer ?
#
loop_
_entity_poly.entity_id
_entity_poly.type
_entity_poly.pdbx_seq_one_letter_code
_entity_poly.pdbx_strand_id
1 'polypeptide(L)'
;MAKDIEISVSQGRFLIETLKQKVRLDGRRFDQMRDVDIELGKDRGDVMVTMGKTRVHCRISCEIAQPYEDRPFEGLFVISTETSPMAGPQFENGNNTGEDEVLCSRIIEKAVRRSGALDVEGLCIVAGSKCWAVRADVHFLNCDGGFIDASCIAVMTGLLHFKKPDVTVSGERVTVHPPEEREPVPLGVLHTPICVTFSFFNPEDTEENIKGESNNEISLIDATLSEELLRDGTLTITLNKNREVVQVSKAGGLPMDALTLMDCCHKAYNIVERLTDQVQRVIKEDEQTRNQYAAILSSENARES
;
A
#
# COMPACT_ATOMS: atom_id res chain seq x y z
N MET A 1 -17.46 17.53 14.30
CA MET A 1 -16.59 18.69 14.03
C MET A 1 -15.19 18.14 14.06
N ALA A 2 -14.56 18.08 12.89
CA ALA A 2 -13.20 17.62 12.75
C ALA A 2 -12.33 18.49 13.66
N LYS A 3 -11.48 17.85 14.47
CA LYS A 3 -10.56 18.55 15.34
C LYS A 3 -9.30 18.80 14.51
N ASP A 4 -9.22 19.99 13.94
CA ASP A 4 -8.04 20.40 13.21
C ASP A 4 -6.82 20.42 14.16
N ILE A 5 -5.66 20.03 13.62
CA ILE A 5 -4.41 20.06 14.37
C ILE A 5 -3.87 21.50 14.28
N GLU A 6 -3.90 22.21 15.41
CA GLU A 6 -3.31 23.55 15.48
C GLU A 6 -1.78 23.47 15.54
N ILE A 7 -1.12 24.06 14.54
CA ILE A 7 0.33 24.17 14.49
C ILE A 7 0.73 25.61 14.83
N SER A 8 1.67 25.76 15.76
CA SER A 8 2.21 27.07 16.09
C SER A 8 3.07 27.63 14.96
N VAL A 9 3.03 28.94 14.73
CA VAL A 9 3.89 29.62 13.74
C VAL A 9 5.38 29.36 14.01
N SER A 10 5.76 29.23 15.29
CA SER A 10 7.13 28.91 15.69
C SER A 10 7.55 27.51 15.22
N GLN A 11 6.66 26.53 15.34
CA GLN A 11 6.90 25.16 14.86
C GLN A 11 7.01 25.11 13.33
N GLY A 12 6.12 25.80 12.61
CA GLY A 12 6.19 25.89 11.14
C GLY A 12 7.52 26.47 10.66
N ARG A 13 7.91 27.62 11.21
CA ARG A 13 9.20 28.27 10.88
C ARG A 13 10.39 27.40 11.26
N PHE A 14 10.35 26.78 12.44
CA PHE A 14 11.44 25.91 12.89
C PHE A 14 11.65 24.73 11.95
N LEU A 15 10.57 24.06 11.52
CA LEU A 15 10.66 22.94 10.60
C LEU A 15 11.29 23.36 9.26
N ILE A 16 10.79 24.43 8.64
CA ILE A 16 11.31 24.93 7.37
C ILE A 16 12.80 25.31 7.48
N GLU A 17 13.21 26.00 8.55
CA GLU A 17 14.60 26.36 8.77
C GLU A 17 15.52 25.14 8.99
N THR A 18 15.03 24.11 9.69
CA THR A 18 15.80 22.85 9.84
C THR A 18 15.96 22.13 8.51
N LEU A 19 14.94 22.14 7.64
CA LEU A 19 15.03 21.56 6.31
C LEU A 19 16.01 22.32 5.41
N LYS A 20 16.09 23.65 5.50
CA LYS A 20 17.15 24.44 4.81
C LYS A 20 18.56 23.99 5.21
N GLN A 21 18.73 23.57 6.47
CA GLN A 21 20.00 23.05 7.00
C GLN A 21 20.22 21.57 6.72
N LYS A 22 19.34 20.91 5.95
CA LYS A 22 19.37 19.48 5.63
C LYS A 22 19.22 18.56 6.84
N VAL A 23 18.46 18.99 7.85
CA VAL A 23 18.20 18.22 9.07
C VAL A 23 16.69 17.99 9.20
N ARG A 24 16.30 16.73 9.43
CA ARG A 24 14.91 16.35 9.78
C ARG A 24 14.78 16.18 11.29
N LEU A 25 13.56 16.34 11.81
CA LEU A 25 13.27 16.19 13.24
C LEU A 25 13.54 14.79 13.78
N ASP A 26 13.37 13.77 12.94
CA ASP A 26 13.60 12.36 13.26
C ASP A 26 15.03 11.89 12.97
N GLY A 27 15.91 12.79 12.48
CA GLY A 27 17.29 12.49 12.14
C GLY A 27 17.50 11.71 10.83
N ARG A 28 16.45 11.45 10.05
CA ARG A 28 16.58 10.77 8.76
C ARG A 28 17.16 11.70 7.69
N ARG A 29 17.71 11.10 6.63
CA ARG A 29 18.03 11.82 5.39
C ARG A 29 16.76 12.15 4.60
N PHE A 30 16.88 13.03 3.61
CA PHE A 30 15.76 13.44 2.76
C PHE A 30 15.26 12.34 1.84
N ASP A 31 16.15 11.46 1.41
CA ASP A 31 15.90 10.31 0.54
C ASP A 31 15.67 8.99 1.31
N GLN A 32 15.57 9.06 2.65
CA GLN A 32 15.45 7.88 3.51
C GLN A 32 13.99 7.62 3.91
N MET A 33 13.46 6.50 3.43
CA MET A 33 12.19 5.95 3.91
C MET A 33 12.35 5.34 5.31
N ARG A 34 11.29 5.37 6.12
CA ARG A 34 11.26 4.63 7.40
C ARG A 34 11.53 3.15 7.19
N ASP A 35 12.09 2.52 8.21
CA ASP A 35 12.15 1.07 8.25
C ASP A 35 10.73 0.52 8.38
N VAL A 36 10.43 -0.50 7.59
CA VAL A 36 9.11 -1.11 7.48
C VAL A 36 9.19 -2.44 8.19
N ASP A 37 8.44 -2.58 9.28
CA ASP A 37 8.28 -3.86 9.98
C ASP A 37 6.95 -4.48 9.57
N ILE A 38 7.00 -5.73 9.13
CA ILE A 38 5.83 -6.48 8.65
C ILE A 38 5.63 -7.66 9.58
N GLU A 39 4.51 -7.65 10.29
CA GLU A 39 4.08 -8.73 11.17
C GLU A 39 2.90 -9.47 10.53
N LEU A 40 3.01 -10.78 10.40
CA LEU A 40 1.94 -11.62 9.87
C LEU A 40 1.15 -12.22 11.03
N GLY A 41 -0.18 -12.10 10.97
CA GLY A 41 -1.07 -12.64 11.99
C GLY A 41 -1.22 -14.16 11.92
N LYS A 42 -1.97 -14.72 12.87
CA LYS A 42 -2.20 -16.17 12.93
C LYS A 42 -2.97 -16.69 11.70
N ASP A 43 -3.97 -15.94 11.26
CA ASP A 43 -4.77 -16.30 10.11
C ASP A 43 -4.12 -15.82 8.81
N ARG A 44 -4.30 -16.57 7.72
CA ARG A 44 -3.83 -16.15 6.38
C ARG A 44 -4.52 -14.85 5.96
N GLY A 45 -3.75 -13.91 5.41
CA GLY A 45 -4.22 -12.56 5.03
C GLY A 45 -4.47 -11.61 6.20
N ASP A 46 -3.98 -11.91 7.41
CA ASP A 46 -3.84 -10.95 8.51
C ASP A 46 -2.42 -10.34 8.47
N VAL A 47 -2.31 -9.03 8.31
CA VAL A 47 -1.01 -8.33 8.22
C VAL A 47 -1.05 -7.02 9.02
N MET A 48 -0.02 -6.80 9.81
CA MET A 48 0.26 -5.52 10.46
C MET A 48 1.55 -4.93 9.91
N VAL A 49 1.48 -3.70 9.41
CA VAL A 49 2.63 -2.95 8.91
C VAL A 49 2.90 -1.78 9.85
N THR A 50 4.14 -1.70 10.33
CA THR A 50 4.62 -0.61 11.16
C THR A 50 5.71 0.16 10.42
N MET A 51 5.54 1.47 10.29
CA MET A 51 6.52 2.39 9.71
C MET A 51 6.85 3.46 10.75
N GLY A 52 7.90 3.24 11.53
CA GLY A 52 8.19 4.08 12.70
C GLY A 52 7.02 4.05 13.70
N LYS A 53 6.30 5.17 13.85
CA LYS A 53 5.10 5.23 14.70
C LYS A 53 3.80 4.94 13.94
N THR A 54 3.81 5.05 12.61
CA THR A 54 2.63 4.76 11.78
C THR A 54 2.34 3.27 11.83
N ARG A 55 1.09 2.91 12.14
CA ARG A 55 0.65 1.52 12.20
C ARG A 55 -0.62 1.34 11.39
N VAL A 56 -0.57 0.38 10.48
CA VAL A 56 -1.70 0.01 9.61
C VAL A 56 -1.90 -1.48 9.69
N HIS A 57 -3.14 -1.90 9.82
CA HIS A 57 -3.55 -3.30 9.82
C HIS A 57 -4.37 -3.57 8.57
N CYS A 58 -4.12 -4.68 7.89
CA CYS A 58 -4.89 -5.10 6.74
C CYS A 58 -5.40 -6.52 6.94
N ARG A 59 -6.69 -6.72 6.65
CA ARG A 59 -7.34 -8.01 6.63
C ARG A 59 -7.87 -8.30 5.23
N ILE A 60 -7.42 -9.41 4.66
CA ILE A 60 -7.98 -9.94 3.43
C ILE A 60 -9.05 -10.98 3.77
N SER A 61 -10.20 -10.87 3.10
CA SER A 61 -11.29 -11.85 3.17
C SER A 61 -11.78 -12.19 1.77
N CYS A 62 -12.46 -13.33 1.63
CA CYS A 62 -13.11 -13.69 0.37
C CYS A 62 -14.46 -14.37 0.60
N GLU A 63 -15.41 -14.09 -0.27
CA GLU A 63 -16.73 -14.74 -0.29
C GLU A 63 -17.14 -15.12 -1.72
N ILE A 64 -18.14 -15.97 -1.87
CA ILE A 64 -18.69 -16.32 -3.20
C ILE A 64 -19.75 -15.28 -3.55
N ALA A 65 -19.56 -14.63 -4.69
CA ALA A 65 -20.49 -13.65 -5.24
C ALA A 65 -20.77 -13.91 -6.72
N GLN A 66 -21.76 -13.19 -7.26
CA GLN A 66 -22.02 -13.18 -8.70
C GLN A 66 -21.14 -12.12 -9.38
N PRO A 67 -20.47 -12.45 -10.50
CA PRO A 67 -19.68 -11.46 -11.24
C PRO A 67 -20.58 -10.38 -11.87
N TYR A 68 -19.96 -9.28 -12.32
CA TYR A 68 -20.68 -8.25 -13.06
C TYR A 68 -21.17 -8.77 -14.42
N GLU A 69 -22.34 -8.30 -14.87
CA GLU A 69 -22.92 -8.69 -16.17
C GLU A 69 -22.00 -8.33 -17.34
N ASP A 70 -21.33 -7.19 -17.26
CA ASP A 70 -20.40 -6.73 -18.29
C ASP A 70 -19.12 -7.59 -18.38
N ARG A 71 -18.76 -8.26 -17.28
CA ARG A 71 -17.50 -9.01 -17.14
C ARG A 71 -17.73 -10.36 -16.46
N PRO A 72 -18.31 -11.34 -17.18
CA PRO A 72 -18.70 -12.62 -16.60
C PRO A 72 -17.53 -13.57 -16.29
N PHE A 73 -16.32 -13.27 -16.77
CA PHE A 73 -15.11 -14.08 -16.60
C PHE A 73 -14.15 -13.53 -15.53
N GLU A 74 -14.51 -12.43 -14.86
CA GLU A 74 -13.68 -11.79 -13.84
C GLU A 74 -14.34 -11.94 -12.46
N GLY A 75 -13.53 -12.12 -11.42
CA GLY A 75 -13.97 -12.02 -10.03
C GLY A 75 -14.10 -10.58 -9.55
N LEU A 76 -14.58 -10.42 -8.32
CA LEU A 76 -14.73 -9.12 -7.70
C LEU A 76 -13.55 -8.83 -6.78
N PHE A 77 -13.03 -7.61 -6.83
CA PHE A 77 -12.02 -7.14 -5.89
C PHE A 77 -12.36 -5.74 -5.38
N VAL A 78 -12.55 -5.64 -4.07
CA VAL A 78 -12.93 -4.41 -3.38
C VAL A 78 -11.90 -4.07 -2.31
N ILE A 79 -11.49 -2.81 -2.26
CA ILE A 79 -10.58 -2.30 -1.23
C ILE A 79 -11.36 -1.30 -0.40
N SER A 80 -11.41 -1.50 0.91
CA SER A 80 -11.98 -0.54 1.87
C SER A 80 -10.85 0.04 2.71
N THR A 81 -10.78 1.38 2.77
CA THR A 81 -9.84 2.09 3.63
C THR A 81 -10.66 2.91 4.61
N GLU A 82 -10.75 2.43 5.86
CA GLU A 82 -11.59 3.07 6.87
C GLU A 82 -10.71 3.81 7.86
N THR A 83 -10.76 5.16 7.82
CA THR A 83 -10.18 6.00 8.85
C THR A 83 -11.09 6.01 10.06
N SER A 84 -10.48 5.89 11.24
CA SER A 84 -11.19 5.94 12.51
C SER A 84 -10.46 6.86 13.48
N PRO A 85 -11.15 7.40 14.51
CA PRO A 85 -10.51 8.22 15.54
C PRO A 85 -9.39 7.52 16.33
N MET A 86 -9.22 6.20 16.15
CA MET A 86 -8.11 5.44 16.71
C MET A 86 -6.76 5.90 16.14
N ALA A 87 -6.72 6.22 14.85
CA ALA A 87 -5.52 6.71 14.18
C ALA A 87 -5.10 8.10 14.66
N GLY A 88 -6.07 8.88 15.13
CA GLY A 88 -5.88 10.23 15.64
C GLY A 88 -7.21 10.98 15.78
N PRO A 89 -7.31 11.96 16.69
CA PRO A 89 -8.55 12.70 16.94
C PRO A 89 -8.98 13.59 15.78
N GLN A 90 -8.12 13.83 14.78
CA GLN A 90 -8.41 14.58 13.57
C GLN A 90 -9.32 13.81 12.60
N PHE A 91 -9.34 12.48 12.67
CA PHE A 91 -10.17 11.65 11.81
C PHE A 91 -11.57 11.51 12.39
N GLU A 92 -12.58 11.87 11.58
CA GLU A 92 -13.98 11.63 11.93
C GLU A 92 -14.39 10.20 11.54
N ASN A 93 -15.09 9.52 12.44
CA ASN A 93 -15.51 8.14 12.19
C ASN A 93 -16.53 8.07 11.03
N GLY A 94 -16.21 7.29 10.00
CA GLY A 94 -17.08 7.11 8.83
C GLY A 94 -17.06 8.27 7.83
N ASN A 95 -16.09 9.19 7.91
CA ASN A 95 -15.91 10.23 6.90
C ASN A 95 -15.20 9.68 5.66
N ASN A 96 -15.95 8.96 4.82
CA ASN A 96 -15.42 8.42 3.56
C ASN A 96 -15.39 9.45 2.42
N THR A 97 -15.74 10.71 2.72
CA THR A 97 -15.81 11.81 1.74
C THR A 97 -14.71 12.86 1.92
N GLY A 98 -13.85 12.71 2.93
CA GLY A 98 -12.69 13.57 3.11
C GLY A 98 -11.72 13.48 1.94
N GLU A 99 -11.02 14.58 1.65
CA GLU A 99 -10.13 14.67 0.49
C GLU A 99 -8.98 13.66 0.59
N ASP A 100 -8.38 13.53 1.77
CA ASP A 100 -7.26 12.62 2.04
C ASP A 100 -7.70 11.15 2.00
N GLU A 101 -8.86 10.81 2.56
CA GLU A 101 -9.42 9.46 2.52
C GLU A 101 -9.74 9.03 1.10
N VAL A 102 -10.42 9.89 0.33
CA VAL A 102 -10.78 9.63 -1.06
C VAL A 102 -9.51 9.51 -1.92
N LEU A 103 -8.51 10.35 -1.68
CA LEU A 103 -7.23 10.28 -2.39
C LEU A 103 -6.51 8.96 -2.08
N CYS A 104 -6.40 8.60 -0.80
CA CYS A 104 -5.76 7.36 -0.35
C CYS A 104 -6.43 6.13 -0.96
N SER A 105 -7.76 6.04 -0.85
CA SER A 105 -8.57 4.97 -1.44
C SER A 105 -8.34 4.86 -2.95
N ARG A 106 -8.43 5.97 -3.69
CA ARG A 106 -8.21 5.99 -5.14
C ARG A 106 -6.80 5.62 -5.55
N ILE A 107 -5.78 6.03 -4.79
CA ILE A 107 -4.39 5.71 -5.10
C ILE A 107 -4.17 4.21 -4.93
N ILE A 108 -4.66 3.60 -3.84
CA ILE A 108 -4.51 2.16 -3.61
C ILE A 108 -5.34 1.35 -4.62
N GLU A 109 -6.57 1.79 -4.92
CA GLU A 109 -7.43 1.19 -5.94
C GLU A 109 -6.77 1.19 -7.32
N LYS A 110 -6.13 2.29 -7.72
CA LYS A 110 -5.37 2.34 -8.98
C LYS A 110 -4.09 1.50 -8.92
N ALA A 111 -3.38 1.53 -7.78
CA ALA A 111 -2.14 0.80 -7.59
C ALA A 111 -2.33 -0.71 -7.64
N VAL A 112 -3.44 -1.24 -7.12
CA VAL A 112 -3.68 -2.69 -6.99
C VAL A 112 -4.74 -3.20 -7.96
N ARG A 113 -5.93 -2.61 -7.99
CA ARG A 113 -7.05 -3.10 -8.83
C ARG A 113 -6.85 -2.75 -10.30
N ARG A 114 -6.63 -1.46 -10.61
CA ARG A 114 -6.53 -1.00 -12.01
C ARG A 114 -5.25 -1.48 -12.71
N SER A 115 -4.18 -1.63 -11.94
CA SER A 115 -2.90 -2.12 -12.44
C SER A 115 -2.89 -3.61 -12.78
N GLY A 116 -3.94 -4.36 -12.39
CA GLY A 116 -3.98 -5.81 -12.54
C GLY A 116 -2.94 -6.51 -11.66
N ALA A 117 -2.70 -6.01 -10.43
CA ALA A 117 -1.79 -6.70 -9.51
C ALA A 117 -2.32 -8.08 -9.10
N LEU A 118 -3.65 -8.19 -8.94
CA LEU A 118 -4.37 -9.42 -8.65
C LEU A 118 -4.96 -10.00 -9.95
N ASP A 119 -4.77 -11.31 -10.16
CA ASP A 119 -5.39 -12.05 -11.24
C ASP A 119 -6.90 -12.24 -10.96
N VAL A 120 -7.71 -11.36 -11.53
CA VAL A 120 -9.17 -11.39 -11.41
C VAL A 120 -9.81 -12.48 -12.27
N GLU A 121 -9.16 -12.96 -13.33
CA GLU A 121 -9.68 -14.05 -14.17
C GLU A 121 -9.58 -15.37 -13.40
N GLY A 122 -8.48 -15.59 -12.67
CA GLY A 122 -8.29 -16.73 -11.77
C GLY A 122 -9.24 -16.77 -10.57
N LEU A 123 -10.04 -15.72 -10.34
CA LEU A 123 -11.09 -15.68 -9.31
C LEU A 123 -12.45 -16.20 -9.82
N CYS A 124 -12.64 -16.36 -11.13
CA CYS A 124 -13.88 -16.88 -11.69
C CYS A 124 -14.01 -18.39 -11.44
N ILE A 125 -15.16 -18.84 -10.90
CA ILE A 125 -15.43 -20.26 -10.63
C ILE A 125 -16.31 -20.83 -11.76
N VAL A 126 -17.44 -20.17 -12.04
CA VAL A 126 -18.37 -20.48 -13.12
C VAL A 126 -18.74 -19.17 -13.80
N ALA A 127 -18.40 -19.06 -15.08
CA ALA A 127 -18.60 -17.84 -15.87
C ALA A 127 -20.06 -17.35 -15.78
N GLY A 128 -20.23 -16.07 -15.44
CA GLY A 128 -21.53 -15.40 -15.33
C GLY A 128 -22.40 -15.81 -14.15
N SER A 129 -21.97 -16.77 -13.32
CA SER A 129 -22.78 -17.27 -12.19
C SER A 129 -22.09 -17.12 -10.84
N LYS A 130 -20.85 -17.62 -10.69
CA LYS A 130 -20.15 -17.63 -9.41
C LYS A 130 -18.68 -17.27 -9.58
N CYS A 131 -18.24 -16.33 -8.77
CA CYS A 131 -16.85 -15.89 -8.69
C CYS A 131 -16.46 -15.65 -7.23
N TRP A 132 -15.16 -15.56 -6.98
CA TRP A 132 -14.66 -15.07 -5.71
C TRP A 132 -14.73 -13.54 -5.66
N ALA A 133 -15.32 -13.02 -4.59
CA ALA A 133 -15.24 -11.63 -4.19
C ALA A 133 -14.18 -11.51 -3.10
N VAL A 134 -13.01 -11.01 -3.48
CA VAL A 134 -11.91 -10.72 -2.55
C VAL A 134 -12.08 -9.30 -2.03
N ARG A 135 -11.95 -9.13 -0.71
CA ARG A 135 -12.04 -7.84 -0.05
C ARG A 135 -10.78 -7.58 0.76
N ALA A 136 -10.17 -6.43 0.55
CA ALA A 136 -9.05 -5.94 1.34
C ALA A 136 -9.54 -4.81 2.25
N ASP A 137 -9.63 -5.07 3.55
CA ASP A 137 -9.99 -4.07 4.55
C ASP A 137 -8.71 -3.54 5.20
N VAL A 138 -8.52 -2.22 5.11
CA VAL A 138 -7.38 -1.51 5.70
C VAL A 138 -7.87 -0.68 6.87
N HIS A 139 -7.31 -0.97 8.04
CA HIS A 139 -7.59 -0.29 9.30
C HIS A 139 -6.38 0.55 9.73
N PHE A 140 -6.58 1.86 9.84
CA PHE A 140 -5.57 2.77 10.33
C PHE A 140 -5.54 2.76 11.87
N LEU A 141 -4.43 2.31 12.46
CA LEU A 141 -4.28 2.19 13.90
C LEU A 141 -3.61 3.41 14.54
N ASN A 142 -2.57 3.95 13.90
CA ASN A 142 -1.86 5.13 14.40
C ASN A 142 -1.31 5.96 13.25
N CYS A 143 -1.54 7.28 13.27
CA CYS A 143 -1.10 8.22 12.26
C CYS A 143 0.17 8.96 12.65
N ASP A 144 1.26 8.72 11.92
CA ASP A 144 2.46 9.56 11.93
C ASP A 144 2.92 9.83 10.48
N GLY A 145 1.96 10.05 9.57
CA GLY A 145 2.17 10.23 8.13
C GLY A 145 2.45 8.93 7.35
N GLY A 146 2.50 9.00 6.02
CA GLY A 146 2.85 7.87 5.14
C GLY A 146 1.78 6.76 5.05
N PHE A 147 0.50 7.11 5.23
CA PHE A 147 -0.61 6.16 5.20
C PHE A 147 -0.79 5.44 3.87
N ILE A 148 -0.60 6.14 2.76
CA ILE A 148 -0.74 5.57 1.42
C ILE A 148 0.31 4.47 1.19
N ASP A 149 1.56 4.77 1.56
CA ASP A 149 2.69 3.87 1.39
C ASP A 149 2.52 2.61 2.27
N ALA A 150 2.23 2.82 3.56
CA ALA A 150 1.97 1.74 4.51
C ALA A 150 0.79 0.85 4.09
N SER A 151 -0.30 1.45 3.61
CA SER A 151 -1.50 0.72 3.17
C SER A 151 -1.25 -0.10 1.91
N CYS A 152 -0.49 0.45 0.94
CA CYS A 152 -0.14 -0.28 -0.26
C CYS A 152 0.71 -1.52 0.07
N ILE A 153 1.69 -1.37 0.97
CA ILE A 153 2.50 -2.49 1.47
C ILE A 153 1.62 -3.51 2.20
N ALA A 154 0.71 -3.06 3.07
CA ALA A 154 -0.17 -3.92 3.84
C ALA A 154 -1.12 -4.73 2.95
N VAL A 155 -1.76 -4.10 1.96
CA VAL A 155 -2.65 -4.77 1.01
C VAL A 155 -1.88 -5.78 0.17
N MET A 156 -0.72 -5.41 -0.38
CA MET A 156 0.05 -6.33 -1.23
C MET A 156 0.60 -7.51 -0.45
N THR A 157 1.12 -7.28 0.75
CA THR A 157 1.57 -8.34 1.65
C THR A 157 0.38 -9.24 2.04
N GLY A 158 -0.77 -8.64 2.34
CA GLY A 158 -2.00 -9.36 2.66
C GLY A 158 -2.46 -10.26 1.53
N LEU A 159 -2.49 -9.75 0.29
CA LEU A 159 -2.89 -10.51 -0.89
C LEU A 159 -1.95 -11.68 -1.19
N LEU A 160 -0.63 -11.48 -1.02
CA LEU A 160 0.36 -12.54 -1.17
C LEU A 160 0.29 -13.58 -0.04
N HIS A 161 -0.04 -13.16 1.19
CA HIS A 161 -0.17 -14.05 2.35
C HIS A 161 -1.51 -14.81 2.38
N PHE A 162 -2.56 -14.25 1.77
CA PHE A 162 -3.91 -14.82 1.80
C PHE A 162 -4.01 -16.07 0.93
N LYS A 163 -4.72 -17.08 1.45
CA LYS A 163 -5.07 -18.28 0.72
C LYS A 163 -6.57 -18.47 0.75
N LYS A 164 -7.19 -18.61 -0.44
CA LYS A 164 -8.62 -18.88 -0.57
C LYS A 164 -8.92 -20.38 -0.38
N PRO A 165 -10.10 -20.77 0.12
CA PRO A 165 -10.50 -22.17 0.19
C PRO A 165 -10.49 -22.85 -1.19
N ASP A 166 -10.15 -24.13 -1.23
CA ASP A 166 -10.23 -24.91 -2.47
C ASP A 166 -11.70 -25.18 -2.86
N VAL A 167 -11.96 -25.25 -4.16
CA VAL A 167 -13.30 -25.39 -4.71
C VAL A 167 -13.29 -26.45 -5.80
N THR A 168 -14.22 -27.39 -5.70
CA THR A 168 -14.49 -28.34 -6.77
C THR A 168 -15.78 -27.99 -7.48
N VAL A 169 -15.74 -27.99 -8.81
CA VAL A 169 -16.87 -27.70 -9.68
C VAL A 169 -17.33 -29.00 -10.32
N SER A 170 -18.57 -29.40 -10.06
CA SER A 170 -19.23 -30.56 -10.68
C SER A 170 -20.45 -30.09 -11.46
N GLY A 171 -20.23 -29.73 -12.74
CA GLY A 171 -21.23 -29.05 -13.55
C GLY A 171 -21.56 -27.68 -12.97
N GLU A 172 -22.81 -27.47 -12.55
CA GLU A 172 -23.27 -26.22 -11.93
C GLU A 172 -23.10 -26.21 -10.40
N ARG A 173 -22.79 -27.36 -9.78
CA ARG A 173 -22.62 -27.45 -8.32
C ARG A 173 -21.20 -27.10 -7.93
N VAL A 174 -21.08 -26.07 -7.09
CA VAL A 174 -19.83 -25.60 -6.51
C VAL A 174 -19.76 -26.06 -5.07
N THR A 175 -18.79 -26.91 -4.75
CA THR A 175 -18.50 -27.38 -3.38
C THR A 175 -17.23 -26.72 -2.88
N VAL A 176 -17.36 -25.96 -1.79
CA VAL A 176 -16.23 -25.31 -1.10
C VAL A 176 -15.72 -26.27 -0.04
N HIS A 177 -14.42 -26.58 -0.10
CA HIS A 177 -13.79 -27.48 0.85
C HIS A 177 -13.32 -26.69 2.08
N PRO A 178 -13.59 -27.17 3.30
CA PRO A 178 -13.02 -26.57 4.50
C PRO A 178 -11.49 -26.76 4.52
N PRO A 179 -10.75 -25.88 5.20
CA PRO A 179 -9.28 -25.94 5.25
C PRO A 179 -8.74 -27.21 5.92
N GLU A 180 -9.58 -27.95 6.65
CA GLU A 180 -9.27 -29.23 7.28
C GLU A 180 -9.29 -30.40 6.27
N GLU A 181 -10.10 -30.29 5.21
CA GLU A 181 -10.24 -31.33 4.18
C GLU A 181 -9.23 -31.13 3.05
N ARG A 182 -9.02 -29.87 2.63
CA ARG A 182 -8.07 -29.51 1.58
C ARG A 182 -7.29 -28.26 1.92
N GLU A 183 -6.03 -28.23 1.50
CA GLU A 183 -5.20 -27.05 1.69
C GLU A 183 -5.74 -25.86 0.89
N PRO A 184 -5.88 -24.69 1.52
CA PRO A 184 -6.21 -23.45 0.82
C PRO A 184 -5.20 -23.10 -0.27
N VAL A 185 -5.67 -22.51 -1.36
CA VAL A 185 -4.89 -22.14 -2.54
C VAL A 185 -4.54 -20.65 -2.48
N PRO A 186 -3.29 -20.23 -2.75
CA PRO A 186 -2.94 -18.81 -2.81
C PRO A 186 -3.70 -18.07 -3.92
N LEU A 187 -3.69 -16.73 -3.83
CA LEU A 187 -4.16 -15.86 -4.91
C LEU A 187 -3.09 -15.70 -5.99
N GLY A 188 -3.52 -15.53 -7.25
CA GLY A 188 -2.61 -15.20 -8.35
C GLY A 188 -2.22 -13.73 -8.28
N VAL A 189 -0.97 -13.42 -7.95
CA VAL A 189 -0.44 -12.04 -7.95
C VAL A 189 0.51 -11.90 -9.13
N LEU A 190 0.20 -11.00 -10.06
CA LEU A 190 0.95 -10.82 -11.31
C LEU A 190 2.19 -9.93 -11.13
N HIS A 191 2.06 -8.86 -10.34
CA HIS A 191 3.16 -7.97 -9.96
C HIS A 191 2.93 -7.37 -8.57
N THR A 192 3.98 -6.79 -7.99
CA THR A 192 3.94 -6.20 -6.64
C THR A 192 4.14 -4.67 -6.73
N PRO A 193 3.05 -3.89 -6.81
CA PRO A 193 3.11 -2.44 -6.78
C PRO A 193 3.45 -1.96 -5.37
N ILE A 194 4.39 -1.03 -5.24
CA ILE A 194 4.72 -0.36 -3.97
C ILE A 194 4.64 1.14 -4.19
N CYS A 195 3.93 1.83 -3.28
CA CYS A 195 3.84 3.29 -3.27
C CYS A 195 5.01 3.91 -2.50
N VAL A 196 5.53 5.01 -3.03
CA VAL A 196 6.47 5.90 -2.37
C VAL A 196 5.96 7.33 -2.50
N THR A 197 5.76 7.99 -1.37
CA THR A 197 5.25 9.36 -1.31
C THR A 197 6.38 10.35 -1.03
N PHE A 198 6.43 11.39 -1.86
CA PHE A 198 7.31 12.54 -1.74
C PHE A 198 6.50 13.74 -1.25
N SER A 199 7.04 14.46 -0.28
CA SER A 199 6.53 15.74 0.19
C SER A 199 7.47 16.86 -0.25
N PHE A 200 6.90 17.93 -0.77
CA PHE A 200 7.63 19.10 -1.25
C PHE A 200 7.39 20.29 -0.34
N PHE A 201 8.46 21.04 -0.10
CA PHE A 201 8.46 22.25 0.70
C PHE A 201 9.11 23.37 -0.11
N ASN A 202 8.47 24.53 -0.11
CA ASN A 202 9.05 25.75 -0.66
C ASN A 202 9.74 26.53 0.47
N PRO A 203 11.08 26.63 0.48
CA PRO A 203 11.79 27.44 1.47
C PRO A 203 11.65 28.96 1.23
N GLU A 204 11.18 29.34 0.04
CA GLU A 204 11.05 30.68 -0.51
C GLU A 204 9.57 31.07 -0.70
N ASP A 205 9.32 32.23 -1.33
CA ASP A 205 7.97 32.69 -1.62
C ASP A 205 7.38 32.02 -2.88
N THR A 206 6.05 31.99 -2.97
CA THR A 206 5.33 31.44 -4.13
C THR A 206 5.68 32.15 -5.45
N GLU A 207 6.03 33.44 -5.39
CA GLU A 207 6.44 34.20 -6.58
C GLU A 207 7.75 33.68 -7.17
N GLU A 208 8.71 33.31 -6.31
CA GLU A 208 10.00 32.74 -6.72
C GLU A 208 9.82 31.33 -7.30
N ASN A 209 8.92 30.51 -6.75
CA ASN A 209 8.63 29.20 -7.34
C ASN A 209 7.96 29.29 -8.74
N ILE A 210 7.15 30.32 -9.01
CA ILE A 210 6.45 30.45 -10.31
C ILE A 210 7.33 31.12 -11.37
N LYS A 211 8.11 32.13 -11.00
CA LYS A 211 8.85 32.99 -11.95
C LYS A 211 10.37 32.93 -11.78
N GLY A 212 10.87 32.29 -10.73
CA GLY A 212 12.29 32.15 -10.47
C GLY A 212 12.94 31.18 -11.45
N GLU A 213 14.24 31.38 -11.65
CA GLU A 213 15.08 30.50 -12.49
C GLU A 213 15.75 29.39 -11.67
N SER A 214 15.79 29.50 -10.34
CA SER A 214 16.39 28.53 -9.43
C SER A 214 15.35 27.64 -8.75
N ASN A 215 15.48 26.32 -8.97
CA ASN A 215 14.67 25.31 -8.31
C ASN A 215 15.24 24.99 -6.92
N ASN A 216 14.79 25.72 -5.90
CA ASN A 216 15.24 25.56 -4.51
C ASN A 216 14.30 24.67 -3.68
N GLU A 217 13.35 23.97 -4.31
CA GLU A 217 12.36 23.16 -3.61
C GLU A 217 13.00 21.97 -2.89
N ILE A 218 12.56 21.74 -1.66
CA ILE A 218 13.04 20.65 -0.85
C ILE A 218 12.10 19.46 -1.02
N SER A 219 12.65 18.31 -1.42
CA SER A 219 11.90 17.05 -1.54
C SER A 219 12.29 16.08 -0.43
N LEU A 220 11.28 15.60 0.30
CA LEU A 220 11.43 14.58 1.35
C LEU A 220 10.68 13.32 0.95
N ILE A 221 11.27 12.17 1.21
CA ILE A 221 10.62 10.87 1.11
C ILE A 221 10.01 10.53 2.48
N ASP A 222 8.76 10.05 2.44
CA ASP A 222 8.06 9.48 3.60
C ASP A 222 8.05 10.45 4.81
N ALA A 223 7.26 11.51 4.65
CA ALA A 223 7.07 12.55 5.65
C ALA A 223 6.36 12.03 6.91
N THR A 224 6.78 12.52 8.06
CA THR A 224 6.07 12.36 9.35
C THR A 224 4.81 13.20 9.39
N LEU A 225 3.92 13.01 10.38
CA LEU A 225 2.70 13.82 10.49
C LEU A 225 2.99 15.33 10.58
N SER A 226 4.03 15.72 11.32
CA SER A 226 4.39 17.13 11.45
C SER A 226 4.91 17.75 10.15
N GLU A 227 5.66 16.96 9.36
CA GLU A 227 6.14 17.38 8.04
C GLU A 227 4.98 17.40 7.03
N GLU A 228 4.07 16.43 7.08
CA GLU A 228 2.92 16.31 6.20
C GLU A 228 1.94 17.48 6.36
N LEU A 229 1.70 17.94 7.59
CA LEU A 229 0.85 19.10 7.85
C LEU A 229 1.43 20.44 7.37
N LEU A 230 2.74 20.49 7.09
CA LEU A 230 3.46 21.70 6.67
C LEU A 230 3.96 21.61 5.22
N ARG A 231 3.59 20.58 4.47
CA ARG A 231 4.03 20.41 3.07
C ARG A 231 3.22 21.31 2.14
N ASP A 232 3.87 21.83 1.11
CA ASP A 232 3.23 22.63 0.06
C ASP A 232 2.79 21.78 -1.14
N GLY A 233 3.38 20.59 -1.29
CA GLY A 233 3.05 19.66 -2.36
C GLY A 233 3.27 18.22 -1.98
N THR A 234 2.58 17.33 -2.70
CA THR A 234 2.71 15.89 -2.56
C THR A 234 2.78 15.21 -3.92
N LEU A 235 3.56 14.14 -4.00
CA LEU A 235 3.67 13.26 -5.14
C LEU A 235 3.72 11.83 -4.65
N THR A 236 2.76 11.01 -5.07
CA THR A 236 2.80 9.57 -4.84
C THR A 236 3.13 8.87 -6.14
N ILE A 237 4.19 8.07 -6.13
CA ILE A 237 4.61 7.24 -7.26
C ILE A 237 4.44 5.79 -6.85
N THR A 238 3.84 4.98 -7.73
CA THR A 238 3.75 3.53 -7.56
C THR A 238 4.58 2.86 -8.65
N LEU A 239 5.54 2.03 -8.24
CA LEU A 239 6.44 1.29 -9.12
C LEU A 239 6.38 -0.19 -8.78
N ASN A 240 6.83 -1.02 -9.71
CA ASN A 240 7.10 -2.44 -9.47
C ASN A 240 8.60 -2.75 -9.71
N LYS A 241 9.01 -3.97 -9.35
CA LYS A 241 10.38 -4.44 -9.57
C LYS A 241 10.76 -4.54 -11.05
N ASN A 242 9.77 -4.66 -11.94
CA ASN A 242 9.94 -4.72 -13.39
C ASN A 242 10.30 -3.36 -14.03
N ARG A 243 10.51 -2.30 -13.23
CA ARG A 243 10.79 -0.92 -13.69
C ARG A 243 9.62 -0.28 -14.43
N GLU A 244 8.40 -0.73 -14.16
CA GLU A 244 7.20 -0.14 -14.72
C GLU A 244 6.59 0.84 -13.72
N VAL A 245 6.22 2.01 -14.23
CA VAL A 245 5.45 2.99 -13.47
C VAL A 245 4.00 2.56 -13.52
N VAL A 246 3.51 2.04 -12.40
CA VAL A 246 2.11 1.59 -12.27
C VAL A 246 1.18 2.80 -12.28
N GLN A 247 1.53 3.83 -11.51
CA GLN A 247 0.84 5.11 -11.53
C GLN A 247 1.71 6.23 -10.95
N VAL A 248 1.32 7.46 -11.26
CA VAL A 248 1.84 8.67 -10.65
C VAL A 248 0.66 9.58 -10.30
N SER A 249 0.66 10.10 -9.08
CA SER A 249 -0.33 11.05 -8.62
C SER A 249 0.36 12.28 -8.03
N LYS A 250 0.31 13.39 -8.78
CA LYS A 250 0.65 14.74 -8.30
C LYS A 250 -0.62 15.60 -8.34
N ALA A 251 -1.43 15.51 -7.30
CA ALA A 251 -2.69 16.23 -7.22
C ALA A 251 -2.48 17.65 -6.67
N GLY A 252 -2.04 18.57 -7.54
CA GLY A 252 -1.85 19.98 -7.19
C GLY A 252 -0.62 20.25 -6.33
N GLY A 253 -0.77 21.20 -5.40
CA GLY A 253 0.30 21.72 -4.55
C GLY A 253 1.37 22.50 -5.32
N LEU A 254 2.57 22.55 -4.75
CA LEU A 254 3.73 23.24 -5.30
C LEU A 254 4.06 22.78 -6.74
N PRO A 255 4.11 23.70 -7.73
CA PRO A 255 4.70 23.43 -9.04
C PRO A 255 6.13 22.92 -8.90
N MET A 256 6.42 21.81 -9.58
CA MET A 256 7.74 21.16 -9.55
C MET A 256 8.22 20.93 -10.97
N ASP A 257 9.52 21.10 -11.18
CA ASP A 257 10.16 20.80 -12.45
C ASP A 257 10.06 19.31 -12.81
N ALA A 258 9.90 19.03 -14.11
CA ALA A 258 9.72 17.69 -14.62
C ALA A 258 10.97 16.81 -14.40
N LEU A 259 12.18 17.39 -14.47
CA LEU A 259 13.42 16.64 -14.22
C LEU A 259 13.49 16.17 -12.76
N THR A 260 13.10 17.03 -11.82
CA THR A 260 13.02 16.67 -10.39
C THR A 260 12.01 15.55 -10.14
N LEU A 261 10.85 15.57 -10.82
CA LEU A 261 9.86 14.48 -10.72
C LEU A 261 10.42 13.15 -11.26
N MET A 262 11.19 13.18 -12.35
CA MET A 262 11.85 11.99 -12.89
C MET A 262 12.94 11.45 -11.96
N ASP A 263 13.70 12.33 -11.31
CA ASP A 263 14.67 11.95 -10.28
C ASP A 263 13.98 11.31 -9.07
N CYS A 264 12.81 11.82 -8.67
CA CYS A 264 11.97 11.17 -7.66
C CYS A 264 11.58 9.74 -8.07
N CYS A 265 11.19 9.50 -9.32
CA CYS A 265 10.89 8.15 -9.81
C CYS A 265 12.10 7.19 -9.69
N HIS A 266 13.30 7.65 -10.06
CA HIS A 266 14.51 6.83 -9.93
C HIS A 266 14.88 6.53 -8.47
N LYS A 267 14.76 7.51 -7.58
CA LYS A 267 14.97 7.32 -6.13
C LYS A 267 13.94 6.36 -5.54
N ALA A 268 12.68 6.49 -5.94
CA ALA A 268 11.60 5.60 -5.52
C ALA A 268 11.85 4.15 -5.95
N TYR A 269 12.37 3.93 -7.17
CA TYR A 269 12.64 2.57 -7.65
C TYR A 269 13.60 1.79 -6.75
N ASN A 270 14.69 2.41 -6.29
CA ASN A 270 15.65 1.76 -5.38
C ASN A 270 14.99 1.34 -4.06
N ILE A 271 14.03 2.13 -3.58
CA ILE A 271 13.26 1.85 -2.36
C ILE A 271 12.27 0.70 -2.61
N VAL A 272 11.55 0.75 -3.73
CA VAL A 272 10.59 -0.29 -4.12
C VAL A 272 11.27 -1.64 -4.30
N GLU A 273 12.45 -1.69 -4.90
CA GLU A 273 13.22 -2.94 -5.05
C GLU A 273 13.53 -3.56 -3.68
N ARG A 274 14.07 -2.76 -2.76
CA ARG A 274 14.38 -3.20 -1.38
C ARG A 274 13.14 -3.70 -0.64
N LEU A 275 12.03 -2.96 -0.73
CA LEU A 275 10.78 -3.33 -0.03
C LEU A 275 10.12 -4.57 -0.63
N THR A 276 10.15 -4.73 -1.95
CA THR A 276 9.62 -5.92 -2.61
C THR A 276 10.37 -7.16 -2.16
N ASP A 277 11.70 -7.10 -2.10
CA ASP A 277 12.54 -8.21 -1.62
C ASP A 277 12.28 -8.52 -0.14
N GLN A 278 12.03 -7.49 0.66
CA GLN A 278 11.68 -7.66 2.07
C GLN A 278 10.31 -8.35 2.24
N VAL A 279 9.28 -7.92 1.51
CA VAL A 279 7.94 -8.54 1.53
C VAL A 279 8.04 -10.02 1.13
N GLN A 280 8.74 -10.33 0.04
CA GLN A 280 8.96 -11.71 -0.41
C GLN A 280 9.71 -12.55 0.63
N ARG A 281 10.71 -11.97 1.31
CA ARG A 281 11.45 -12.65 2.36
C ARG A 281 10.57 -13.00 3.55
N VAL A 282 9.79 -12.04 4.05
CA VAL A 282 8.89 -12.24 5.21
C VAL A 282 7.86 -13.33 4.92
N ILE A 283 7.26 -13.33 3.73
CA ILE A 283 6.29 -14.36 3.33
C ILE A 283 6.95 -15.74 3.28
N LYS A 284 8.14 -15.84 2.70
CA LYS A 284 8.88 -17.10 2.61
C LYS A 284 9.28 -17.64 3.99
N GLU A 285 9.69 -16.77 4.91
CA GLU A 285 10.03 -17.15 6.29
C GLU A 285 8.80 -17.61 7.08
N ASP A 286 7.64 -16.95 6.91
CA ASP A 286 6.38 -17.38 7.51
C ASP A 286 5.90 -18.73 6.93
N GLU A 287 5.99 -18.92 5.62
CA GLU A 287 5.69 -20.20 4.99
C GLU A 287 6.57 -21.31 5.55
N GLN A 288 7.89 -21.10 5.67
CA GLN A 288 8.80 -22.08 6.27
C GLN A 288 8.46 -22.39 7.72
N THR A 289 8.11 -21.38 8.50
CA THR A 289 7.75 -21.54 9.91
C THR A 289 6.48 -22.37 10.08
N ARG A 290 5.48 -22.14 9.23
CA ARG A 290 4.23 -22.92 9.24
C ARG A 290 4.39 -24.32 8.64
N ASN A 291 5.30 -24.45 7.67
CA ASN A 291 5.54 -25.67 6.92
C ASN A 291 6.71 -26.52 7.47
N GLN A 292 7.09 -26.37 8.75
CA GLN A 292 8.20 -27.12 9.37
C GLN A 292 8.12 -28.65 9.14
N TYR A 293 6.92 -29.20 9.00
CA TYR A 293 6.70 -30.63 8.70
C TYR A 293 6.30 -30.93 7.25
N ALA A 294 6.05 -29.91 6.41
CA ALA A 294 5.62 -30.11 5.02
C ALA A 294 6.72 -30.68 4.13
N ALA A 295 7.99 -30.39 4.42
CA ALA A 295 9.13 -30.95 3.69
C ALA A 295 9.21 -32.50 3.81
N ILE A 296 8.70 -33.07 4.91
CA ILE A 296 8.60 -34.53 5.11
C ILE A 296 7.40 -35.11 4.35
N LEU A 297 6.36 -34.30 4.12
CA LEU A 297 5.11 -34.67 3.46
C LEU A 297 5.13 -34.41 1.94
N SER A 298 6.25 -33.93 1.39
CA SER A 298 6.39 -33.67 -0.05
C SER A 298 6.23 -34.96 -0.86
N SER A 299 5.28 -34.96 -1.79
CA SER A 299 5.01 -36.08 -2.70
C SER A 299 5.84 -36.01 -3.99
N GLU A 300 6.39 -34.84 -4.32
CA GLU A 300 7.26 -34.62 -5.47
C GLU A 300 8.73 -34.81 -5.08
N ASN A 301 9.17 -36.07 -5.03
CA ASN A 301 10.59 -36.38 -4.88
C ASN A 301 11.26 -36.45 -6.26
N ALA A 302 12.38 -35.75 -6.42
CA ALA A 302 13.21 -35.88 -7.61
C ALA A 302 13.65 -37.34 -7.76
N ARG A 303 13.41 -37.93 -8.94
CA ARG A 303 13.92 -39.27 -9.24
C ARG A 303 15.44 -39.19 -9.37
N GLU A 304 16.18 -40.00 -8.61
CA GLU A 304 17.62 -40.18 -8.83
C GLU A 304 17.84 -40.68 -10.27
N SER A 305 18.64 -39.92 -11.04
CA SER A 305 19.05 -40.23 -12.42
C SER A 305 20.16 -41.27 -12.47
#